data_AF-A0A377PSX5-F1
#
_entry.id   AF-A0A377PSX5-F1
#
_cell.length_a   1.000
_cell.length_b   1.000
_cell.length_c   1.000
_cell.angle_alpha   90.00
_cell.angle_beta   90.00
_cell.angle_gamma   90.00
#
_symmetry.space_group_name_H-M   'P 1'
#
loop_
_entity.id
_entity.type
_entity.pdbx_description
1 polymer ?
#
loop_
_entity_poly.entity_id
_entity_poly.type
_entity_poly.pdbx_seq_one_letter_code
_entity_poly.pdbx_strand_id
1 'polypeptide(L)' 'MHHTCQESKSIVDARLVEVESKISELELMRSSLKRLSDACCGKAHTSTYCSILEALEQGAAERLTSIDLRGVYPKPSYC' A
#
# COMPACT_ATOMS: atom_id res chain seq x y z
N MET A 1 12.24 -18.78 -39.76
CA MET A 1 12.05 -17.79 -38.67
C MET A 1 12.86 -18.29 -37.48
N HIS A 2 14.06 -17.75 -37.27
CA HIS A 2 14.91 -18.13 -36.14
C HIS A 2 15.09 -16.89 -35.27
N HIS A 3 14.64 -16.97 -34.02
CA HIS A 3 14.91 -15.92 -33.06
C HIS A 3 16.35 -16.02 -32.59
N THR A 4 17.01 -14.89 -32.42
CA THR A 4 18.35 -14.87 -31.80
C THR A 4 18.20 -14.92 -30.29
N CYS A 5 19.22 -15.44 -29.58
CA CYS A 5 19.26 -15.37 -28.12
C CYS A 5 19.14 -13.93 -27.61
N GLN A 6 19.61 -12.95 -28.38
CA GLN A 6 19.47 -11.52 -28.07
C GLN A 6 18.01 -11.08 -28.05
N GLU A 7 17.22 -11.47 -29.05
CA GLU A 7 15.79 -11.16 -29.10
C GLU A 7 15.03 -11.82 -27.95
N SER A 8 15.30 -13.11 -27.69
CA SER A 8 14.69 -13.82 -26.57
C SER A 8 15.03 -13.15 -25.23
N LYS A 9 16.28 -12.73 -25.05
CA LYS A 9 16.72 -12.01 -23.85
C LYS A 9 16.01 -10.67 -23.70
N SER A 10 15.89 -9.89 -24.77
CA SER A 10 15.23 -8.57 -24.72
C SER A 10 13.76 -8.68 -24.29
N ILE A 11 13.06 -9.73 -24.71
CA ILE A 11 11.65 -9.96 -24.32
C ILE A 11 11.58 -10.28 -22.83
N VAL A 12 12.45 -11.17 -22.34
CA VAL A 12 12.49 -11.54 -20.92
C VAL A 12 12.85 -10.35 -20.04
N ASP A 13 13.88 -9.58 -20.42
CA ASP A 13 14.32 -8.41 -19.67
C ASP A 13 13.18 -7.36 -19.59
N ALA A 14 12.41 -7.16 -20.68
CA ALA A 14 11.25 -6.27 -20.66
C ALA A 14 10.15 -6.75 -19.69
N ARG A 15 9.86 -8.06 -19.67
CA ARG A 15 8.89 -8.63 -18.72
C ARG A 15 9.36 -8.57 -17.29
N LEU A 16 10.67 -8.71 -17.05
CA LEU A 16 11.25 -8.55 -15.74
C LEU A 16 11.02 -7.12 -15.22
N VAL A 17 11.27 -6.09 -16.04
CA VAL A 17 11.01 -4.69 -15.68
C VAL A 17 9.53 -4.45 -15.33
N GLU A 18 8.59 -5.04 -16.10
CA GLU A 18 7.16 -4.95 -15.79
C GLU A 18 6.82 -5.59 -14.42
N VAL A 19 7.44 -6.73 -14.09
CA VAL A 19 7.25 -7.41 -12.81
C VAL A 19 7.83 -6.57 -11.66
N GLU A 20 9.04 -6.04 -11.81
CA GLU A 20 9.69 -5.18 -10.81
C GLU A 20 8.89 -3.91 -10.52
N SER A 21 8.30 -3.31 -11.56
CA SER A 21 7.40 -2.16 -11.42
C SER A 21 6.16 -2.51 -10.59
N LYS A 22 5.51 -3.65 -10.87
CA LYS A 22 4.34 -4.11 -10.10
C LYS A 22 4.70 -4.43 -8.65
N ILE A 23 5.86 -5.04 -8.40
CA ILE A 23 6.34 -5.30 -7.04
C ILE A 23 6.49 -3.98 -6.28
N SER A 24 7.11 -2.98 -6.91
CA SER A 24 7.30 -1.66 -6.30
C SER A 24 5.96 -1.01 -5.92
N GLU A 25 4.96 -1.08 -6.81
CA GLU A 25 3.62 -0.56 -6.53
C GLU A 25 2.95 -1.30 -5.37
N LEU A 26 3.04 -2.64 -5.35
CA LEU A 26 2.49 -3.46 -4.28
C LEU A 26 3.20 -3.21 -2.94
N GLU A 27 4.49 -2.93 -2.92
CA GLU A 27 5.23 -2.56 -1.72
C GLU A 27 4.74 -1.23 -1.13
N LEU A 28 4.41 -0.26 -1.97
CA LEU A 28 3.80 1.00 -1.55
C LEU A 28 2.41 0.78 -0.94
N MET A 29 1.58 -0.04 -1.58
CA MET A 29 0.26 -0.42 -1.04
C MET A 29 0.40 -1.15 0.30
N ARG A 30 1.31 -2.14 0.37
CA ARG A 30 1.60 -2.90 1.60
C ARG A 30 2.03 -1.97 2.73
N SER A 31 2.93 -1.03 2.48
CA SER A 31 3.41 -0.08 3.50
C SER A 31 2.26 0.74 4.07
N SER A 32 1.33 1.16 3.21
CA SER A 32 0.14 1.90 3.62
C SER A 32 -0.83 1.06 4.45
N LEU A 33 -1.12 -0.16 4.01
CA LEU A 33 -1.94 -1.10 4.77
C LEU A 33 -1.31 -1.46 6.12
N LYS A 34 0.01 -1.60 6.17
CA LYS A 34 0.74 -1.88 7.40
C LYS A 34 0.58 -0.74 8.42
N ARG A 35 0.70 0.52 7.99
CA ARG A 35 0.47 1.69 8.87
C ARG A 35 -0.94 1.72 9.43
N LEU A 36 -1.95 1.47 8.61
CA LEU A 36 -3.35 1.36 9.05
C LEU A 36 -3.52 0.22 10.07
N SER A 37 -2.94 -0.94 9.79
CA SER A 37 -2.97 -2.09 10.70
C SER A 37 -2.29 -1.80 12.03
N ASP A 38 -1.12 -1.17 12.02
CA ASP A 38 -0.33 -0.88 13.23
C ASP A 38 -1.05 0.14 14.13
N ALA A 39 -1.82 1.07 13.55
CA ALA A 39 -2.60 2.09 14.26
C ALA A 39 -3.80 1.54 15.05
N CYS A 40 -4.34 0.37 14.67
CA CYS A 40 -5.46 -0.26 15.37
C CYS A 40 -4.99 -1.36 16.34
N CYS A 41 -5.65 -1.54 17.49
CA CYS A 41 -5.35 -2.67 18.38
C CYS A 41 -5.99 -4.00 17.99
N GLY A 42 -6.94 -4.02 17.05
CA GLY A 42 -7.58 -5.26 16.59
C GLY A 42 -8.35 -6.04 17.67
N LYS A 43 -8.66 -5.40 18.82
CA LYS A 43 -9.42 -6.00 19.91
C LYS A 43 -10.92 -5.84 19.67
N ALA A 44 -11.73 -6.57 20.44
CA ALA A 44 -13.20 -6.49 20.44
C ALA A 44 -13.74 -5.19 21.11
N HIS A 45 -13.15 -4.04 20.79
CA HIS A 45 -13.68 -2.73 21.14
C HIS A 45 -14.75 -2.31 20.14
N THR A 46 -15.62 -1.38 20.54
CA THR A 46 -16.60 -0.80 19.61
C THR A 46 -15.88 -0.06 18.49
N SER A 47 -16.39 -0.18 17.26
CA SER A 47 -15.80 0.48 16.08
C SER A 47 -15.76 2.00 16.15
N THR A 48 -16.53 2.62 17.07
CA THR A 48 -16.53 4.05 17.38
C THR A 48 -15.14 4.61 17.69
N TYR A 49 -14.23 3.78 18.22
CA TYR A 49 -12.87 4.19 18.60
C TYR A 49 -11.79 3.57 17.69
N CYS A 50 -12.17 3.16 16.48
CA CYS A 50 -11.27 2.47 15.55
C CYS A 50 -10.45 3.47 14.74
N SER A 51 -9.16 3.58 15.03
CA SER A 51 -8.25 4.50 14.32
C SER A 51 -8.07 4.18 12.83
N ILE A 52 -8.41 2.97 12.36
CA ILE A 52 -8.48 2.68 10.91
C ILE A 52 -9.64 3.45 10.27
N LEU A 53 -10.82 3.47 10.90
CA LEU A 53 -11.98 4.17 10.35
C LEU A 53 -11.73 5.68 10.33
N GLU A 54 -11.15 6.22 11.41
CA GLU A 54 -10.74 7.63 11.48
C GLU A 54 -9.75 8.00 10.36
N ALA A 55 -8.71 7.18 10.15
CA ALA A 55 -7.71 7.42 9.09
C ALA A 55 -8.31 7.33 7.68
N LEU A 56 -9.23 6.40 7.45
CA LEU A 56 -9.92 6.24 6.16
C LEU A 56 -10.88 7.40 5.89
N GLU A 57 -11.60 7.90 6.89
CA GLU A 57 -12.48 9.06 6.77
C GLU A 57 -11.70 10.34 6.46
N GLN A 58 -10.56 10.55 7.13
CA GLN A 58 -9.65 11.67 6.86
C GLN A 58 -9.12 11.61 5.42
N GLY A 59 -8.58 10.46 5.00
CA GLY A 59 -8.08 10.27 3.64
C GLY A 59 -9.15 10.34 2.55
N ALA A 60 -10.40 9.97 2.87
CA ALA A 60 -11.54 10.06 1.95
C ALA A 60 -12.12 11.49 1.84
N ALA A 61 -11.96 12.32 2.87
CA ALA A 61 -12.33 13.73 2.89
C ALA A 61 -11.31 14.61 2.12
N GLU A 62 -10.03 14.22 2.10
CA GLU A 62 -8.95 14.90 1.36
C GLU A 62 -8.93 14.59 -0.15
N ARG A 63 -10.09 14.26 -0.74
CA ARG A 63 -10.25 13.77 -2.13
C ARG A 63 -9.96 14.82 -3.22
N LEU A 64 -9.10 15.80 -2.98
CA LEU A 64 -8.52 16.68 -4.00
C LEU A 64 -7.00 16.49 -4.22
N THR A 65 -6.23 15.93 -3.29
CA THR A 65 -4.79 15.70 -3.51
C THR A 65 -4.29 14.56 -2.63
N SER A 66 -3.98 13.40 -3.23
CA SER A 66 -3.19 12.29 -2.65
C SER A 66 -3.54 11.86 -1.21
N ILE A 67 -4.12 10.68 -1.02
CA ILE A 67 -4.29 10.05 0.32
C ILE A 67 -2.90 9.98 0.98
N ASP A 68 -2.60 10.88 1.93
CA ASP A 68 -1.29 10.89 2.58
C ASP A 68 -1.24 9.84 3.69
N LEU A 69 -1.07 8.60 3.27
CA LEU A 69 -0.89 7.47 4.17
C LEU A 69 0.40 7.60 4.99
N ARG A 70 1.27 8.61 4.74
CA ARG A 70 2.46 8.97 5.54
C ARG A 70 2.13 9.76 6.80
N GLY A 71 0.86 10.08 7.06
CA GLY A 71 0.41 10.48 8.38
C GLY A 71 0.84 9.46 9.45
N VAL A 72 1.33 9.96 10.58
CA VAL A 72 1.55 9.12 11.76
C VAL A 72 0.20 8.99 12.45
N TYR A 73 -0.35 7.78 12.47
CA TYR A 73 -1.61 7.47 13.15
C TYR A 73 -1.27 6.81 14.49
N PRO A 74 -1.17 7.59 15.59
CA PRO A 74 -0.82 7.05 16.88
C PRO A 74 -1.93 6.11 17.35
N LYS A 75 -1.52 4.94 17.82
CA LYS A 75 -2.42 3.98 18.45
C LYS A 75 -3.00 4.60 19.73
N PRO A 76 -4.32 4.53 19.97
CA PRO A 76 -4.93 5.12 21.14
C PRO A 76 -4.39 4.52 22.44
N SER A 77 -4.31 5.26 23.54
CA SER A 77 -3.74 4.78 24.82
C SER A 77 -4.57 3.69 25.52
N TYR A 78 -5.85 3.59 25.16
CA TYR A 78 -6.76 2.51 25.60
C TYR A 78 -6.69 1.28 24.69
N CYS A 79 -5.81 1.32 23.69
CA CYS A 79 -5.35 0.24 22.83
C CYS A 79 -3.84 0.01 23.11
#